data_AF-A0A4V3IQT9-F1
#
_entry.id   AF-A0A4V3IQT9-F1
#
_cell.length_a   1.000
_cell.length_b   1.000
_cell.length_c   1.000
_cell.angle_alpha   90.00
_cell.angle_beta   90.00
_cell.angle_gamma   90.00
#
_symmetry.space_group_name_H-M   'P 1'
#
loop_
_entity.id
_entity.type
_entity.pdbx_description
1 polymer ?
#
loop_
_entity_poly.entity_id
_entity_poly.type
_entity_poly.pdbx_seq_one_letter_code
_entity_poly.pdbx_strand_id
1 'polypeptide(L)'
;MTFPVPHAVRAGKMLMTEPTALSTLHAEYARLCRLGPDGLTADQTLSLTYFLREQQLRDAQPGDAQIPDAITRWFQNVFALEDFIARLNRMPRENRRVPAGTIPVEEKALTSFVRAQRRAFAGARLCTYQERRLAAIGGFSFHPRDDVWTSHLREYRAFITENGRVPRLRSHDDNEHALAAWAAKQRMAYRRGRLSRERVLDLSGSGFWTWGR
;
A
#
# COMPACT_ATOMS: atom_id res chain seq x y z
N MET A 1 -32.37 55.68 -2.84
CA MET A 1 -31.32 55.58 -1.81
C MET A 1 -31.45 54.21 -1.16
N THR A 2 -30.61 53.27 -1.54
CA THR A 2 -30.66 51.90 -1.00
C THR A 2 -29.21 51.45 -0.80
N PHE A 3 -28.79 51.37 0.46
CA PHE A 3 -27.45 50.89 0.83
C PHE A 3 -27.43 49.36 0.77
N PRO A 4 -26.40 48.73 0.20
CA PRO A 4 -26.24 47.29 0.26
C PRO A 4 -25.71 46.85 1.63
N VAL A 5 -26.29 45.76 2.13
CA VAL A 5 -25.94 45.07 3.38
C VAL A 5 -24.53 44.46 3.26
N PRO A 6 -23.66 44.55 4.28
CA PRO A 6 -22.34 43.94 4.24
C PRO A 6 -22.44 42.41 4.37
N HIS A 7 -21.97 41.70 3.34
CA HIS A 7 -21.75 40.26 3.43
C HIS A 7 -20.60 39.98 4.41
N ALA A 8 -20.92 39.20 5.45
CA ALA A 8 -19.98 38.69 6.42
C ALA A 8 -18.83 37.95 5.73
N VAL A 9 -17.60 38.41 6.03
CA VAL A 9 -16.35 37.72 5.70
C VAL A 9 -16.39 36.34 6.35
N ARG A 10 -16.54 35.30 5.54
CA ARG A 10 -16.47 33.91 6.00
C ARG A 10 -15.02 33.63 6.35
N ALA A 11 -14.74 33.56 7.65
CA ALA A 11 -13.45 33.18 8.21
C ALA A 11 -12.91 31.93 7.49
N GLY A 12 -11.65 32.04 7.03
CA GLY A 12 -10.93 30.96 6.38
C GLY A 12 -10.93 29.74 7.28
N LYS A 13 -11.55 28.66 6.79
CA LYS A 13 -11.45 27.33 7.38
C LYS A 13 -10.00 26.90 7.21
N MET A 14 -9.16 27.11 8.23
CA MET A 14 -7.85 26.45 8.33
C MET A 14 -8.12 24.96 8.19
N LEU A 15 -7.76 24.41 7.03
CA LEU A 15 -7.76 22.98 6.78
C LEU A 15 -6.65 22.39 7.65
N MET A 16 -6.98 22.04 8.89
CA MET A 16 -6.20 21.10 9.69
C MET A 16 -6.15 19.81 8.89
N THR A 17 -5.09 19.63 8.12
CA THR A 17 -4.92 18.44 7.29
C THR A 17 -4.59 17.30 8.24
N GLU A 18 -5.40 16.25 8.25
CA GLU A 18 -5.17 15.07 9.09
C GLU A 18 -3.74 14.56 8.91
N PRO A 19 -3.03 14.20 9.99
CA PRO A 19 -1.65 13.75 9.88
C PRO A 19 -1.60 12.50 9.03
N THR A 20 -0.77 12.54 7.99
CA THR A 20 -0.54 11.36 7.13
C THR A 20 0.25 10.31 7.91
N ALA A 21 0.20 9.06 7.44
CA ALA A 21 1.04 7.99 8.00
C ALA A 21 2.52 8.39 8.01
N LEU A 22 2.97 9.12 6.98
CA LEU A 22 4.33 9.63 6.88
C LEU A 22 4.64 10.72 7.91
N SER A 23 3.77 11.72 8.07
CA SER A 23 4.03 12.79 9.06
C SER A 23 4.02 12.26 10.49
N THR A 24 3.16 11.27 10.78
CA THR A 24 3.14 10.56 12.06
C THR A 24 4.45 9.81 12.29
N LEU A 25 4.93 9.06 11.28
CA LEU A 25 6.21 8.35 11.33
C LEU A 25 7.38 9.32 11.60
N HIS A 26 7.44 10.44 10.88
CA HIS A 26 8.49 11.46 11.08
C HIS A 26 8.41 12.08 12.48
N ALA A 27 7.22 12.39 12.98
CA ALA A 27 7.05 12.94 14.33
C ALA A 27 7.53 11.98 15.42
N GLU A 28 7.28 10.67 15.27
CA GLU A 28 7.76 9.65 16.20
C GLU A 28 9.29 9.53 16.19
N TYR A 29 9.90 9.43 15.01
CA TYR A 29 11.35 9.30 14.90
C TYR A 29 12.09 10.59 15.30
N ALA A 30 11.48 11.76 15.07
CA ALA A 30 11.99 13.02 15.59
C ALA A 30 11.98 13.07 17.14
N ARG A 31 10.99 12.45 17.79
CA ARG A 31 10.98 12.28 19.25
C ARG A 31 12.06 11.31 19.69
N LEU A 32 12.21 10.18 19.00
CA LEU A 32 13.23 9.18 19.31
C LEU A 32 14.65 9.76 19.21
N CYS A 33 14.94 10.56 18.19
CA CYS A 33 16.21 11.29 18.07
C CYS A 33 16.53 12.17 19.29
N ARG A 34 15.52 12.80 19.89
CA ARG A 34 15.70 13.72 21.04
C ARG A 34 15.97 13.00 22.36
N LEU A 35 15.55 11.75 22.51
CA LEU A 35 15.73 10.98 23.75
C LEU A 35 17.17 10.46 23.92
N GLY A 36 18.03 10.64 22.91
CA GLY A 36 19.43 10.20 22.94
C GLY A 36 19.60 8.73 22.58
N PRO A 37 20.83 8.28 22.28
CA PRO A 37 21.11 6.93 21.81
C PRO A 37 21.15 5.86 22.92
N ASP A 38 20.99 6.24 24.19
CA ASP A 38 21.15 5.32 25.31
C ASP A 38 20.05 4.25 25.33
N GLY A 39 20.47 2.97 25.26
CA GLY A 39 19.57 1.83 25.32
C GLY A 39 18.85 1.49 24.00
N LEU A 40 19.26 2.07 22.87
CA LEU A 40 18.68 1.72 21.57
C LEU A 40 19.08 0.30 21.12
N THR A 41 18.09 -0.43 20.62
CA THR A 41 18.30 -1.70 19.93
C THR A 41 18.98 -1.48 18.57
N ALA A 42 19.61 -2.52 18.02
CA ALA A 42 20.24 -2.46 16.69
C ALA A 42 19.26 -2.01 15.58
N ASP A 43 18.00 -2.45 15.64
CA ASP A 43 16.97 -2.02 14.70
C ASP A 43 16.62 -0.54 14.86
N GLN A 44 16.53 -0.03 16.09
CA GLN A 44 16.27 1.40 16.33
C GLN A 44 17.43 2.27 15.84
N THR A 45 18.68 1.88 16.06
CA THR A 45 19.84 2.60 15.54
C THR A 45 19.85 2.63 14.00
N LEU A 46 19.57 1.49 13.37
CA LEU A 46 19.46 1.42 11.91
C LEU A 46 18.29 2.27 11.40
N SER A 47 17.13 2.16 12.04
CA SER A 47 15.93 2.92 11.72
C SER A 47 16.14 4.44 11.83
N LEU A 48 16.85 4.91 12.86
CA LEU A 48 17.25 6.32 12.97
C LEU A 48 18.20 6.76 11.86
N THR A 49 19.12 5.89 11.45
CA THR A 49 20.01 6.18 10.31
C THR A 49 19.21 6.43 9.02
N TYR A 50 18.19 5.62 8.75
CA TYR A 50 17.28 5.82 7.62
C TYR A 50 16.47 7.12 7.76
N PHE A 51 15.90 7.38 8.94
CA PHE A 51 15.15 8.61 9.20
C PHE A 51 16.00 9.87 8.95
N LEU A 52 17.19 9.95 9.55
CA LEU A 52 18.09 11.09 9.40
C LEU A 52 18.50 11.29 7.94
N ARG A 53 18.74 10.19 7.20
CA ARG A 53 19.03 10.28 5.77
C ARG A 53 17.84 10.82 4.97
N GLU A 54 16.62 10.41 5.31
CA GLU A 54 15.43 10.95 4.64
C GLU A 54 15.30 12.46 4.86
N GLN A 55 15.48 12.93 6.10
CA GLN A 55 15.43 14.36 6.42
C GLN A 55 16.49 15.12 5.62
N GLN A 56 17.74 14.64 5.64
CA GLN A 56 18.82 15.22 4.86
C GLN A 56 18.48 15.34 3.36
N LEU A 57 17.89 14.31 2.77
CA LEU A 57 17.50 14.32 1.36
C LEU A 57 16.33 15.26 1.04
N ARG A 58 15.43 15.48 2.00
CA ARG A 58 14.29 16.38 1.85
C ARG A 58 14.69 17.85 2.03
N ASP A 59 15.67 18.10 2.89
CA ASP A 59 16.18 19.44 3.18
C ASP A 59 17.29 19.88 2.20
N ALA A 60 17.89 18.93 1.47
CA ALA A 60 18.96 19.17 0.52
C ALA A 60 18.57 20.20 -0.55
N GLN A 61 19.45 21.15 -0.80
CA GLN A 61 19.28 22.18 -1.81
C GLN A 61 19.92 21.77 -3.15
N PRO A 62 19.46 22.33 -4.28
CA PRO A 62 20.09 22.10 -5.58
C PRO A 62 21.56 22.54 -5.54
N GLY A 63 22.49 21.58 -5.62
CA GLY A 63 23.94 21.83 -5.57
C GLY A 63 24.66 21.20 -4.37
N ASP A 64 23.92 20.68 -3.39
CA ASP A 64 24.53 19.95 -2.27
C ASP A 64 25.17 18.64 -2.76
N ALA A 65 26.39 18.38 -2.30
CA ALA A 65 27.10 17.15 -2.63
C ALA A 65 26.39 15.94 -1.99
N GLN A 66 25.69 15.16 -2.80
CA GLN A 66 24.98 13.98 -2.31
C GLN A 66 25.96 12.84 -2.04
N ILE A 67 25.95 12.27 -0.83
CA ILE A 67 26.72 11.05 -0.52
C ILE A 67 26.04 9.85 -1.21
N PRO A 68 26.68 9.22 -2.21
CA PRO A 68 26.08 8.14 -2.97
C PRO A 68 26.27 6.81 -2.25
N ASP A 69 25.47 6.56 -1.22
CA ASP A 69 25.45 5.27 -0.54
C ASP A 69 24.17 4.45 -0.86
N ALA A 70 24.06 3.27 -0.25
CA ALA A 70 22.92 2.39 -0.44
C ALA A 70 21.61 2.99 0.09
N ILE A 71 21.65 3.76 1.19
CA ILE A 71 20.46 4.36 1.81
C ILE A 71 19.95 5.51 0.93
N THR A 72 20.85 6.35 0.42
CA THR A 72 20.52 7.40 -0.56
C THR A 72 19.82 6.81 -1.79
N ARG A 73 20.40 5.77 -2.40
CA ARG A 73 19.80 5.10 -3.56
C ARG A 73 18.45 4.47 -3.24
N TRP A 74 18.28 3.93 -2.03
CA TRP A 74 17.00 3.38 -1.58
C TRP A 74 15.93 4.47 -1.54
N PHE A 75 16.22 5.63 -0.93
CA PHE A 75 15.28 6.76 -0.87
C PHE A 75 15.00 7.38 -2.24
N GLN A 76 15.99 7.47 -3.13
CA GLN A 76 15.75 7.92 -4.52
C GLN A 76 14.70 7.05 -5.22
N ASN A 77 14.73 5.73 -5.02
CA ASN A 77 13.70 4.83 -5.56
C ASN A 77 12.35 5.00 -4.85
N VAL A 78 12.34 5.27 -3.54
CA VAL A 78 11.10 5.56 -2.78
C VAL A 78 10.44 6.83 -3.31
N PHE A 79 11.19 7.93 -3.46
CA PHE A 79 10.66 9.18 -3.97
C PHE A 79 10.20 9.05 -5.42
N ALA A 80 10.99 8.39 -6.28
CA ALA A 80 10.57 8.11 -7.65
C ALA A 80 9.29 7.26 -7.71
N LEU A 81 9.09 6.33 -6.77
CA LEU A 81 7.84 5.57 -6.65
C LEU A 81 6.67 6.46 -6.23
N GLU A 82 6.86 7.35 -5.25
CA GLU A 82 5.85 8.30 -4.80
C GLU A 82 5.44 9.25 -5.93
N ASP A 83 6.41 9.83 -6.65
CA ASP A 83 6.17 10.71 -7.79
C ASP A 83 5.43 9.97 -8.91
N PHE A 84 5.80 8.72 -9.18
CA PHE A 84 5.10 7.88 -10.15
C PHE A 84 3.63 7.67 -9.76
N ILE A 85 3.37 7.35 -8.49
CA ILE A 85 2.02 7.14 -7.97
C ILE A 85 1.23 8.44 -7.98
N ALA A 86 1.83 9.56 -7.59
CA ALA A 86 1.19 10.87 -7.63
C ALA A 86 0.78 11.27 -9.05
N ARG A 87 1.63 10.99 -10.05
CA ARG A 87 1.39 11.33 -11.46
C ARG A 87 0.38 10.41 -12.14
N LEU A 88 0.41 9.11 -11.86
CA LEU A 88 -0.39 8.11 -12.58
C LEU A 88 -1.53 7.50 -11.78
N ASN A 89 -1.64 7.85 -10.49
CA ASN A 89 -2.61 7.36 -9.52
C ASN A 89 -2.71 5.82 -9.50
N ARG A 90 -1.57 5.14 -9.62
CA ARG A 90 -1.49 3.68 -9.62
C ARG A 90 -0.08 3.20 -9.28
N MET A 91 0.01 1.96 -8.81
CA MET A 91 1.28 1.25 -8.68
C MET A 91 1.92 0.91 -10.05
N PRO A 92 3.26 0.79 -10.13
CA PRO A 92 3.97 0.27 -11.30
C PRO A 92 3.44 -1.11 -11.73
N ARG A 93 3.24 -1.30 -13.03
CA ARG A 93 2.67 -2.53 -13.60
C ARG A 93 3.71 -3.64 -13.66
N GLU A 94 3.38 -4.78 -13.07
CA GLU A 94 4.13 -6.04 -13.24
C GLU A 94 3.78 -6.76 -14.56
N ASN A 95 2.74 -6.32 -15.27
CA ASN A 95 2.07 -7.13 -16.29
C ASN A 95 2.91 -7.32 -17.57
N ARG A 96 3.30 -8.56 -17.85
CA ARG A 96 3.99 -8.98 -19.08
C ARG A 96 3.06 -9.24 -20.28
N ARG A 97 1.75 -9.06 -20.13
CA ARG A 97 0.75 -9.29 -21.21
C ARG A 97 0.63 -8.13 -22.19
N VAL A 98 1.32 -7.03 -21.94
CA VAL A 98 1.41 -5.92 -22.90
C VAL A 98 2.56 -6.17 -23.90
N PRO A 99 2.47 -5.64 -25.13
CA PRO A 99 3.55 -5.76 -26.10
C PRO A 99 4.91 -5.32 -25.54
N ALA A 100 5.98 -5.92 -26.07
CA ALA A 100 7.33 -5.52 -25.71
C ALA A 100 7.54 -4.03 -26.03
N GLY A 101 8.13 -3.29 -25.08
CA GLY A 101 8.37 -1.85 -25.22
C GLY A 101 7.25 -0.95 -24.69
N THR A 102 6.05 -1.47 -24.38
CA THR A 102 4.95 -0.65 -23.83
C THR A 102 5.23 -0.12 -22.42
N ILE A 103 6.02 -0.83 -21.62
CA ILE A 103 6.38 -0.40 -20.26
C ILE A 103 7.71 0.37 -20.30
N PRO A 104 7.75 1.66 -19.89
CA PRO A 104 8.97 2.45 -19.82
C PRO A 104 10.03 1.81 -18.92
N VAL A 105 11.31 2.12 -19.20
CA VAL A 105 12.45 1.60 -18.42
C VAL A 105 12.35 2.02 -16.95
N GLU A 106 11.94 3.25 -16.69
CA GLU A 106 11.68 3.79 -15.34
C GLU A 106 10.65 2.94 -14.58
N GLU A 107 9.50 2.65 -15.20
CA GLU A 107 8.44 1.83 -14.56
C GLU A 107 8.93 0.40 -14.27
N LYS A 108 9.79 -0.17 -15.14
CA LYS A 108 10.41 -1.49 -14.90
C LYS A 108 11.39 -1.46 -13.72
N ALA A 109 12.14 -0.37 -13.55
CA ALA A 109 13.05 -0.19 -12.42
C ALA A 109 12.25 -0.12 -11.11
N LEU A 110 11.20 0.70 -11.05
CA LEU A 110 10.31 0.80 -9.89
C LEU A 110 9.61 -0.53 -9.57
N THR A 111 9.17 -1.26 -10.59
CA THR A 111 8.61 -2.60 -10.43
C THR A 111 9.62 -3.57 -9.80
N SER A 112 10.87 -3.50 -10.23
CA SER A 112 11.94 -4.34 -9.69
C SER A 112 12.27 -3.96 -8.24
N PHE A 113 12.30 -2.66 -7.94
CA PHE A 113 12.47 -2.13 -6.59
C PHE A 113 11.37 -2.61 -5.64
N VAL A 114 10.09 -2.45 -6.02
CA VAL A 114 8.94 -2.90 -5.22
C VAL A 114 9.01 -4.41 -4.94
N ARG A 115 9.37 -5.23 -5.94
CA ARG A 115 9.55 -6.67 -5.77
C ARG A 115 10.71 -7.00 -4.82
N ALA A 116 11.80 -6.24 -4.88
CA ALA A 116 12.91 -6.40 -3.96
C ALA A 116 12.48 -6.09 -2.51
N GLN A 117 11.70 -5.01 -2.30
CA GLN A 117 11.21 -4.66 -0.96
C GLN A 117 10.28 -5.73 -0.38
N ARG A 118 9.36 -6.28 -1.19
CA ARG A 118 8.47 -7.37 -0.74
C ARG A 118 9.25 -8.64 -0.37
N ARG A 119 10.32 -8.97 -1.10
CA ARG A 119 11.20 -10.10 -0.77
C ARG A 119 12.02 -9.83 0.50
N ALA A 120 12.49 -8.60 0.68
CA ALA A 120 13.23 -8.19 1.87
C ALA A 120 12.34 -8.26 3.11
N PHE A 121 11.09 -7.80 3.01
CA PHE A 121 10.08 -7.92 4.06
C PHE A 121 9.80 -9.38 4.42
N ALA A 122 9.51 -10.22 3.42
CA ALA A 122 9.28 -11.66 3.64
C ALA A 122 10.48 -12.40 4.26
N GLY A 123 11.69 -11.86 4.10
CA GLY A 123 12.92 -12.37 4.72
C GLY A 123 13.31 -11.70 6.03
N ALA A 124 12.49 -10.80 6.60
CA ALA A 124 12.79 -10.00 7.78
C ALA A 124 14.12 -9.21 7.68
N ARG A 125 14.37 -8.65 6.49
CA ARG A 125 15.61 -7.90 6.15
C ARG A 125 15.44 -6.39 6.11
N LEU A 126 14.24 -5.89 6.40
CA LEU A 126 13.95 -4.47 6.49
C LEU A 126 13.99 -4.06 7.96
N CYS A 127 14.50 -2.86 8.25
CA CYS A 127 14.34 -2.29 9.58
C CYS A 127 12.93 -1.71 9.78
N THR A 128 12.53 -1.49 11.03
CA THR A 128 11.21 -0.95 11.37
C THR A 128 10.88 0.35 10.61
N TYR A 129 11.85 1.26 10.46
CA TYR A 129 11.63 2.49 9.70
C TYR A 129 11.33 2.22 8.23
N GLN A 130 12.09 1.35 7.57
CA GLN A 130 11.88 1.04 6.15
C GLN A 130 10.50 0.45 5.91
N GLU A 131 10.06 -0.48 6.76
CA GLU A 131 8.75 -1.11 6.66
C GLU A 131 7.63 -0.08 6.78
N ARG A 132 7.68 0.75 7.83
CA ARG A 132 6.68 1.79 8.07
C ARG A 132 6.71 2.87 6.99
N ARG A 133 7.90 3.20 6.48
CA ARG A 133 8.07 4.19 5.42
C ARG A 133 7.47 3.73 4.10
N LEU A 134 7.63 2.46 3.75
CA LEU A 134 7.00 1.85 2.57
C LEU A 134 5.49 1.71 2.76
N ALA A 135 5.02 1.32 3.96
CA ALA A 135 3.60 1.24 4.28
C ALA A 135 2.89 2.60 4.24
N ALA A 136 3.62 3.70 4.42
CA ALA A 136 3.11 5.05 4.27
C ALA A 136 2.89 5.48 2.81
N ILE A 137 3.39 4.73 1.82
CA ILE A 137 3.19 5.01 0.40
C ILE A 137 1.77 4.60 0.00
N GLY A 138 1.02 5.53 -0.57
CA GLY A 138 -0.36 5.29 -1.00
C GLY A 138 -0.47 4.12 -1.98
N GLY A 139 -1.32 3.14 -1.67
CA GLY A 139 -1.55 1.96 -2.52
C GLY A 139 -0.42 0.92 -2.50
N PHE A 140 0.65 1.13 -1.72
CA PHE A 140 1.66 0.10 -1.51
C PHE A 140 1.15 -0.97 -0.54
N SER A 141 1.53 -2.22 -0.82
CA SER A 141 1.31 -3.34 0.08
C SER A 141 2.41 -4.37 -0.06
N PHE A 142 2.79 -4.95 1.07
CA PHE A 142 3.67 -6.12 1.15
C PHE A 142 2.98 -7.40 0.67
N HIS A 143 1.66 -7.46 0.80
CA HIS A 143 0.83 -8.65 0.52
C HIS A 143 -0.28 -8.36 -0.50
N PRO A 144 0.02 -7.84 -1.70
CA PRO A 144 -1.00 -7.40 -2.66
C PRO A 144 -1.96 -8.52 -3.09
N ARG A 145 -1.52 -9.79 -3.03
CA ARG A 145 -2.36 -10.95 -3.36
C ARG A 145 -3.36 -11.28 -2.26
N ASP A 146 -3.00 -11.01 -1.01
CA ASP A 146 -3.88 -11.23 0.13
C ASP A 146 -4.88 -10.08 0.20
N ASP A 147 -4.47 -8.83 -0.05
CA ASP A 147 -5.39 -7.70 -0.16
C ASP A 147 -6.46 -7.90 -1.24
N VAL A 148 -6.04 -8.35 -2.43
CA VAL A 148 -6.97 -8.68 -3.52
C VAL A 148 -7.89 -9.84 -3.15
N TRP A 149 -7.40 -10.81 -2.37
CA TRP A 149 -8.24 -11.91 -1.90
C TRP A 149 -9.28 -11.42 -0.89
N THR A 150 -8.87 -10.59 0.07
CA THR A 150 -9.74 -9.97 1.08
C THR A 150 -10.77 -9.04 0.46
N SER A 151 -10.40 -8.28 -0.58
CA SER A 151 -11.35 -7.44 -1.34
C SER A 151 -12.44 -8.28 -1.98
N HIS A 152 -12.07 -9.33 -2.71
CA HIS A 152 -13.06 -10.22 -3.33
C HIS A 152 -13.93 -10.93 -2.29
N LEU A 153 -13.39 -11.33 -1.14
CA LEU A 153 -14.19 -11.91 -0.05
C LEU A 153 -15.24 -10.90 0.45
N ARG A 154 -14.84 -9.64 0.62
CA ARG A 154 -15.74 -8.55 1.03
C ARG A 154 -16.82 -8.29 -0.02
N GLU A 155 -16.43 -8.19 -1.29
CA GLU A 155 -17.37 -8.00 -2.42
C GLU A 155 -18.34 -9.17 -2.53
N TYR A 156 -17.85 -10.41 -2.38
CA TYR A 156 -18.69 -11.60 -2.37
C TYR A 156 -19.71 -11.58 -1.24
N ARG A 157 -19.30 -11.17 -0.04
CA ARG A 157 -20.19 -10.99 1.12
C ARG A 157 -21.22 -9.89 0.88
N ALA A 158 -20.79 -8.75 0.33
CA ALA A 158 -21.69 -7.63 0.02
C ALA A 158 -22.75 -8.06 -0.98
N PHE A 159 -22.35 -8.75 -2.05
CA PHE A 159 -23.27 -9.30 -3.05
C PHE A 159 -24.35 -10.18 -2.42
N ILE A 160 -23.96 -11.10 -1.53
CA ILE A 160 -24.93 -11.99 -0.87
C ILE A 160 -25.87 -11.20 0.04
N THR A 161 -25.35 -10.23 0.78
CA THR A 161 -26.17 -9.35 1.64
C THR A 161 -27.20 -8.58 0.83
N GLU A 162 -26.81 -8.02 -0.31
CA GLU A 162 -27.66 -7.19 -1.16
C GLU A 162 -28.68 -8.01 -1.97
N ASN A 163 -28.28 -9.18 -2.47
CA ASN A 163 -29.09 -9.96 -3.41
C ASN A 163 -29.82 -11.15 -2.75
N GLY A 164 -29.49 -11.48 -1.49
CA GLY A 164 -30.03 -12.65 -0.78
C GLY A 164 -29.64 -14.00 -1.39
N ARG A 165 -28.66 -14.03 -2.30
CA ARG A 165 -28.25 -15.22 -3.04
C ARG A 165 -26.76 -15.18 -3.40
N VAL A 166 -26.20 -16.35 -3.71
CA VAL A 166 -24.83 -16.45 -4.20
C VAL A 166 -24.69 -15.95 -5.65
N PRO A 167 -23.52 -15.37 -6.02
CA PRO A 167 -23.18 -15.05 -7.41
C PRO A 167 -23.23 -16.27 -8.34
N ARG A 168 -23.73 -16.08 -9.56
CA ARG A 168 -23.88 -17.11 -10.58
C ARG A 168 -22.82 -16.97 -11.67
N LEU A 169 -22.19 -18.09 -12.02
CA LEU A 169 -21.16 -18.11 -13.07
C LEU A 169 -21.71 -17.81 -14.47
N ARG A 170 -23.02 -18.03 -14.69
CA ARG A 170 -23.71 -17.73 -15.95
C ARG A 170 -24.44 -16.38 -15.92
N SER A 171 -24.12 -15.49 -14.98
CA SER A 171 -24.70 -14.14 -14.99
C SER A 171 -24.22 -13.35 -16.22
N HIS A 172 -25.06 -12.47 -16.72
CA HIS A 172 -24.70 -11.47 -17.74
C HIS A 172 -24.03 -10.24 -17.13
N ASP A 173 -24.06 -10.10 -15.80
CA ASP A 173 -23.33 -9.07 -15.07
C ASP A 173 -21.87 -9.52 -14.85
N ASP A 174 -20.94 -8.71 -15.34
CA ASP A 174 -19.50 -9.03 -15.30
C ASP A 174 -18.96 -9.13 -13.87
N ASN A 175 -19.47 -8.30 -12.95
CA ASN A 175 -19.04 -8.31 -11.55
C ASN A 175 -19.53 -9.59 -10.85
N GLU A 176 -20.80 -9.95 -11.03
CA GLU A 176 -21.36 -11.20 -10.53
C GLU A 176 -20.62 -12.41 -11.09
N HIS A 177 -20.35 -12.41 -12.40
CA HIS A 177 -19.57 -13.46 -13.04
C HIS A 177 -18.18 -13.58 -12.42
N ALA A 178 -17.48 -12.45 -12.22
CA ALA A 178 -16.14 -12.43 -11.62
C ALA A 178 -16.15 -12.97 -10.17
N LEU A 179 -17.14 -12.58 -9.36
CA LEU A 179 -17.30 -13.08 -7.99
C LEU A 179 -17.62 -14.58 -7.96
N ALA A 180 -18.47 -15.06 -8.86
CA ALA A 180 -18.77 -16.49 -8.99
C ALA A 180 -17.52 -17.29 -9.40
N ALA A 181 -16.75 -16.78 -10.36
CA ALA A 181 -15.51 -17.39 -10.82
C ALA A 181 -14.44 -17.38 -9.72
N TRP A 182 -14.31 -16.30 -8.96
CA TRP A 182 -13.44 -16.24 -7.79
C TRP A 182 -13.83 -17.30 -6.75
N ALA A 183 -15.12 -17.44 -6.45
CA ALA A 183 -15.58 -18.42 -5.48
C ALA A 183 -15.33 -19.87 -5.93
N ALA A 184 -15.56 -20.16 -7.22
CA ALA A 184 -15.24 -21.46 -7.82
C ALA A 184 -13.73 -21.79 -7.69
N LYS A 185 -12.85 -20.80 -7.89
CA LYS A 185 -11.40 -20.96 -7.68
C LYS A 185 -11.07 -21.29 -6.22
N GLN A 186 -11.72 -20.67 -5.24
CA GLN A 186 -11.49 -20.99 -3.82
C GLN A 186 -11.89 -22.43 -3.49
N ARG A 187 -13.07 -22.89 -3.93
CA ARG A 187 -13.53 -24.28 -3.72
C ARG A 187 -12.60 -25.29 -4.40
N MET A 188 -12.13 -24.99 -5.61
CA MET A 188 -11.16 -25.82 -6.31
C MET A 188 -9.81 -25.88 -5.59
N ALA A 189 -9.33 -24.76 -5.06
CA ALA A 189 -8.09 -24.71 -4.28
C ALA A 189 -8.22 -25.51 -2.98
N TYR A 190 -9.37 -25.42 -2.29
CA TYR A 190 -9.68 -26.20 -1.09
C TYR A 190 -9.67 -27.72 -1.37
N ARG A 191 -10.39 -28.17 -2.40
CA ARG A 191 -10.41 -29.61 -2.79
C ARG A 191 -9.04 -30.16 -3.17
N ARG A 192 -8.13 -29.30 -3.63
CA ARG A 192 -6.74 -29.67 -3.97
C ARG A 192 -5.75 -29.52 -2.81
N GLY A 193 -6.20 -29.12 -1.63
CA GLY A 193 -5.33 -28.86 -0.47
C GLY A 193 -4.36 -27.68 -0.67
N ARG A 194 -4.69 -26.74 -1.57
CA ARG A 194 -3.83 -25.58 -1.91
C ARG A 194 -4.30 -24.26 -1.29
N LEU A 195 -5.44 -24.27 -0.61
CA LEU A 195 -5.95 -23.09 0.08
C LEU A 195 -5.31 -23.01 1.48
N SER A 196 -4.81 -21.83 1.86
CA SER A 196 -4.21 -21.65 3.18
C SER A 196 -5.23 -21.86 4.30
N ARG A 197 -4.74 -22.31 5.47
CA ARG A 197 -5.59 -22.54 6.65
C ARG A 197 -6.39 -21.31 7.06
N GLU A 198 -5.76 -20.14 7.05
CA GLU A 198 -6.39 -18.86 7.36
C GLU A 198 -7.58 -18.59 6.42
N ARG A 199 -7.39 -18.71 5.10
CA ARG A 199 -8.47 -18.51 4.13
C ARG A 199 -9.60 -19.51 4.28
N VAL A 200 -9.30 -20.75 4.71
CA VAL A 200 -10.32 -21.75 5.02
C VAL A 200 -11.13 -21.33 6.23
N LEU A 201 -10.48 -20.83 7.29
CA LEU A 201 -11.15 -20.34 8.50
C LEU A 201 -12.02 -19.11 8.18
N ASP A 202 -11.50 -18.14 7.44
CA ASP A 202 -12.24 -16.94 7.04
C ASP A 202 -13.50 -17.27 6.24
N LEU A 203 -13.39 -18.19 5.28
CA LEU A 203 -14.52 -18.63 4.48
C LEU A 203 -15.51 -19.46 5.31
N SER A 204 -15.03 -20.41 6.12
CA SER A 204 -15.91 -21.30 6.90
C SER A 204 -16.63 -20.56 8.04
N GLY A 205 -15.98 -19.56 8.62
CA GLY A 205 -16.55 -18.71 9.68
C GLY A 205 -17.53 -17.66 9.17
N SER A 206 -17.72 -17.54 7.86
CA SER A 206 -18.48 -16.44 7.27
C SER A 206 -20.01 -16.64 7.33
N GLY A 207 -20.48 -17.87 7.57
CA GLY A 207 -21.90 -18.24 7.62
C GLY A 207 -22.62 -18.24 6.26
N PHE A 208 -22.08 -17.57 5.24
CA PHE A 208 -22.62 -17.54 3.87
C PHE A 208 -21.90 -18.48 2.90
N TRP A 209 -20.83 -19.14 3.35
CA TRP A 209 -19.99 -19.98 2.49
C TRP A 209 -20.31 -21.46 2.63
N THR A 210 -20.34 -22.16 1.49
CA THR A 210 -20.40 -23.62 1.45
C THR A 210 -19.32 -24.16 0.51
N TRP A 211 -18.65 -25.23 0.95
CA TRP A 211 -17.58 -25.88 0.18
C TRP A 211 -18.11 -26.74 -0.97
N GLY A 212 -19.41 -27.02 -1.00
CA GLY A 212 -20.00 -28.09 -1.81
C GLY A 212 -19.75 -29.45 -1.14
N ARG A 213 -20.66 -30.40 -1.35
CA ARG A 213 -20.38 -31.81 -1.02
C ARG A 213 -19.48 -32.43 -2.08
#